data_AF-A0A920J629-F1
#
_entry.id   AF-A0A920J629-F1
#
_cell.length_a   1.000
_cell.length_b   1.000
_cell.length_c   1.000
_cell.angle_alpha   90.00
_cell.angle_beta   90.00
_cell.angle_gamma   90.00
#
_symmetry.space_group_name_H-M   'P 1'
#
loop_
_entity.id
_entity.type
_entity.pdbx_description
1 polymer ?
#
loop_
_entity_poly.entity_id
_entity_poly.type
_entity_poly.pdbx_seq_one_letter_code
_entity_poly.pdbx_strand_id
1 'polypeptide(L)'
;MHISDLDLGMLGANGIVGAGVPIAVGAAFANKYKNNGLVTMAFFGDGSTNIGAFHEAANMACAPHLPIVFMWKTTNTQNTQRVKE
;
A
#
# COMPACT_ATOMS: atom_id res chain seq x y z
N MET A 1 -15.56 -3.81 -5.64
CA MET A 1 -15.57 -5.14 -4.97
C MET A 1 -14.51 -5.09 -3.88
N HIS A 2 -14.87 -5.31 -2.61
CA HIS A 2 -13.97 -5.23 -1.45
C HIS A 2 -13.76 -6.63 -0.87
N ILE A 3 -12.85 -7.40 -1.46
CA ILE A 3 -12.54 -8.77 -1.02
C ILE A 3 -11.45 -8.76 0.05
N SER A 4 -11.60 -9.60 1.07
CA SER A 4 -10.63 -9.81 2.14
C SER A 4 -10.62 -11.28 2.52
N ASP A 5 -9.44 -11.81 2.84
CA ASP A 5 -9.25 -13.19 3.30
C ASP A 5 -8.08 -13.21 4.28
N LEU A 6 -8.37 -13.22 5.57
CA LEU A 6 -7.36 -13.15 6.62
C LEU A 6 -6.57 -14.46 6.75
N ASP A 7 -7.17 -15.59 6.38
CA ASP A 7 -6.52 -16.90 6.42
C ASP A 7 -5.40 -16.96 5.36
N LEU A 8 -5.58 -16.26 4.24
CA LEU A 8 -4.56 -16.05 3.21
C LEU A 8 -3.65 -14.83 3.48
N GLY A 9 -3.82 -14.12 4.59
CA GLY A 9 -3.06 -12.90 4.90
C GLY A 9 -3.44 -11.67 4.05
N MET A 10 -4.58 -11.72 3.35
CA MET A 10 -5.13 -10.61 2.57
C MET A 10 -5.97 -9.70 3.47
N LEU A 11 -5.37 -8.59 3.91
CA LEU A 11 -6.00 -7.60 4.79
C LEU A 11 -7.21 -6.87 4.18
N GLY A 12 -7.38 -6.98 2.86
CA GLY A 12 -8.56 -6.50 2.15
C GLY A 12 -8.30 -5.46 1.07
N ALA A 13 -9.16 -5.46 0.06
CA ALA A 13 -9.23 -4.41 -0.94
C ALA A 13 -9.98 -3.19 -0.40
N ASN A 14 -9.38 -2.01 -0.55
CA ASN A 14 -9.96 -0.74 -0.10
C ASN A 14 -10.59 0.03 -1.26
N GLY A 15 -11.76 0.63 -1.04
CA GLY A 15 -12.47 1.46 -2.03
C GLY A 15 -11.94 2.88 -2.14
N ILE A 16 -11.12 3.30 -1.17
CA ILE A 16 -10.49 4.61 -1.15
C ILE A 16 -9.11 4.51 -1.80
N VAL A 17 -8.90 5.30 -2.85
CA VAL A 17 -7.61 5.39 -3.55
C VAL A 17 -6.52 5.78 -2.56
N GLY A 18 -5.39 5.06 -2.59
CA GLY A 18 -4.26 5.31 -1.68
C GLY A 18 -4.41 4.78 -0.24
N ALA A 19 -5.59 4.38 0.22
CA ALA A 19 -5.77 3.94 1.61
C ALA A 19 -5.14 2.58 1.94
N GLY A 20 -4.90 1.71 0.94
CA GLY A 20 -4.28 0.40 1.17
C GLY A 20 -2.82 0.46 1.61
N VAL A 21 -2.08 1.48 1.19
CA VAL A 21 -0.65 1.64 1.50
C VAL A 21 -0.38 1.89 2.99
N PRO A 22 -1.04 2.85 3.67
CA PRO A 22 -0.84 3.03 5.12
C PRO A 22 -1.28 1.81 5.94
N ILE A 23 -2.31 1.07 5.51
CA ILE A 23 -2.72 -0.18 6.15
C ILE A 23 -1.61 -1.24 6.06
N ALA A 24 -1.02 -1.41 4.88
CA ALA A 24 0.09 -2.33 4.68
C ALA A 24 1.33 -1.94 5.51
N VAL A 25 1.63 -0.65 5.63
CA VAL A 25 2.71 -0.14 6.50
C VAL A 25 2.44 -0.46 7.97
N GLY A 26 1.21 -0.29 8.44
CA GLY A 26 0.81 -0.71 9.79
C GLY A 26 0.99 -2.21 10.04
N ALA A 27 0.65 -3.05 9.05
CA ALA A 27 0.87 -4.49 9.14
C ALA A 27 2.36 -4.87 9.13
N ALA A 28 3.18 -4.19 8.32
CA ALA A 28 4.64 -4.38 8.34
C ALA A 28 5.26 -3.98 9.69
N PHE A 29 4.75 -2.89 10.29
CA PHE A 29 5.13 -2.49 11.63
C PHE A 29 4.76 -3.56 12.66
N ALA A 30 3.55 -4.11 12.58
CA ALA A 30 3.12 -5.20 13.46
C ALA A 30 4.00 -6.45 13.30
N ASN A 31 4.38 -6.82 12.07
CA ASN A 31 5.28 -7.95 11.81
C ASN A 31 6.67 -7.72 12.42
N LYS A 32 7.22 -6.52 12.27
CA LYS A 32 8.49 -6.13 12.89
C LYS A 32 8.40 -6.14 14.41
N TYR A 33 7.34 -5.57 14.98
CA TYR A 33 7.11 -5.49 16.42
C TYR A 33 6.97 -6.88 17.04
N LYS A 34 6.28 -7.81 16.37
CA LYS A 34 6.11 -9.20 16.80
C LYS A 34 7.33 -10.09 16.51
N ASN A 35 8.33 -9.59 15.79
CA ASN A 35 9.52 -10.31 15.36
C ASN A 35 9.21 -11.69 14.73
N ASN A 36 8.20 -11.74 13.86
CA ASN A 36 7.67 -12.98 13.28
C ASN A 36 8.28 -13.36 11.92
N GLY A 37 9.21 -12.55 11.40
CA GLY A 37 9.88 -12.78 10.12
C GLY A 37 8.99 -12.62 8.88
N LEU A 38 7.76 -12.14 9.02
CA LEU A 38 6.84 -11.95 7.90
C LEU A 38 7.11 -10.61 7.17
N VAL A 39 6.88 -10.61 5.86
CA VAL A 39 6.98 -9.43 4.99
C VAL A 39 5.60 -9.05 4.49
N THR A 40 5.29 -7.76 4.52
CA THR A 40 4.02 -7.23 4.00
C THR A 40 4.19 -6.73 2.57
N MET A 41 3.19 -6.95 1.71
CA MET A 41 3.18 -6.47 0.34
C MET A 41 2.02 -5.50 0.13
N ALA A 42 2.30 -4.32 -0.43
CA ALA A 42 1.30 -3.29 -0.71
C ALA A 42 1.10 -3.15 -2.22
N PHE A 43 -0.07 -3.52 -2.73
CA PHE A 43 -0.45 -3.31 -4.13
C PHE A 43 -1.23 -2.00 -4.28
N PHE A 44 -0.79 -1.14 -5.19
CA PHE A 44 -1.46 0.15 -5.45
C PHE A 44 -1.27 0.60 -6.90
N GLY A 45 -2.19 1.44 -7.36
CA GLY A 45 -2.14 2.06 -8.68
C GLY A 45 -1.36 3.38 -8.68
N ASP A 46 -0.98 3.86 -9.85
CA ASP A 46 -0.30 5.14 -10.04
C ASP A 46 -1.07 6.36 -9.49
N GLY A 47 -2.40 6.39 -9.60
CA GLY A 47 -3.20 7.44 -8.98
C GLY A 47 -3.10 7.49 -7.45
N SER A 48 -2.69 6.39 -6.80
CA SER A 48 -2.56 6.33 -5.34
C SER A 48 -1.40 7.14 -4.80
N THR A 49 -0.37 7.41 -5.61
CA THR A 49 0.80 8.16 -5.14
C THR A 49 0.56 9.66 -5.09
N ASN A 50 -0.54 10.14 -5.66
CA ASN A 50 -0.96 11.53 -5.58
C ASN A 50 -1.75 11.84 -4.29
N ILE A 51 -1.89 10.85 -3.39
CA ILE A 51 -2.58 10.97 -2.11
C ILE A 51 -1.53 11.17 -1.01
N GLY A 52 -1.68 12.20 -0.17
CA GLY A 52 -0.71 12.52 0.90
C GLY A 52 -0.38 11.34 1.83
N ALA A 53 -1.39 10.53 2.17
CA ALA A 53 -1.23 9.34 3.00
C ALA A 53 -0.24 8.30 2.42
N PHE A 54 -0.04 8.29 1.09
CA PHE A 54 1.01 7.46 0.47
C PHE A 54 2.40 7.90 0.93
N HIS A 55 2.67 9.21 0.89
CA HIS A 55 3.98 9.77 1.26
C HIS A 55 4.26 9.62 2.76
N GLU A 56 3.24 9.83 3.60
CA GLU A 56 3.34 9.60 5.04
C GLU A 56 3.67 8.13 5.34
N ALA A 57 2.95 7.21 4.69
CA ALA A 57 3.18 5.78 4.82
C ALA A 57 4.57 5.35 4.34
N ALA A 58 5.01 5.86 3.18
CA ALA A 58 6.34 5.58 2.64
C ALA A 58 7.45 6.07 3.58
N ASN A 59 7.32 7.29 4.12
CA ASN A 59 8.26 7.83 5.09
C ASN A 59 8.29 6.98 6.38
N MET A 60 7.12 6.56 6.87
CA MET A 60 7.00 5.70 8.05
C MET A 60 7.50 4.28 7.82
N ALA A 61 7.52 3.78 6.58
CA ALA A 61 8.15 2.51 6.25
C ALA A 61 9.68 2.61 6.30
N CYS A 62 10.24 3.72 5.81
CA CYS A 62 11.68 3.93 5.73
C CYS A 62 12.33 4.17 7.09
N ALA A 63 11.82 5.11 7.90
CA ALA A 63 12.49 5.53 9.14
C ALA A 63 12.81 4.37 10.11
N PRO A 64 11.86 3.45 10.40
CA PRO A 64 12.13 2.30 11.24
C PRO A 64 12.56 1.07 10.44
N HIS A 65 12.84 1.13 9.13
CA HIS A 65 13.21 -0.02 8.29
C HIS A 65 12.20 -1.18 8.38
N LEU A 66 10.97 -0.96 7.94
CA LEU A 66 9.91 -1.98 7.99
C LEU A 66 10.08 -3.06 6.92
N PRO A 67 9.65 -4.31 7.21
CA PRO A 67 9.64 -5.41 6.24
C PRO A 67 8.44 -5.26 5.28
N ILE A 68 8.53 -4.34 4.32
CA ILE A 68 7.46 -4.07 3.36
C ILE A 68 7.97 -3.96 1.93
N VAL A 69 7.19 -4.47 0.98
CA VAL A 69 7.39 -4.32 -0.47
C VAL A 69 6.26 -3.49 -1.08
N PHE A 70 6.61 -2.41 -1.76
CA PHE A 70 5.67 -1.56 -2.49
C PHE A 70 5.56 -2.03 -3.95
N MET A 71 4.38 -2.50 -4.33
CA MET A 71 4.08 -2.99 -5.67
C MET A 71 3.17 -2.02 -6.41
N TRP A 72 3.80 -1.21 -7.24
CA TRP A 72 3.12 -0.25 -8.09
C TRP A 72 2.61 -0.92 -9.37
N LYS A 73 1.35 -0.69 -9.72
CA LYS A 73 0.80 -1.00 -11.06
C LYS A 73 0.49 0.28 -11.83
N THR A 74 1.13 0.45 -13.00
CA THR A 74 0.76 1.49 -13.95
C THR A 74 -0.26 0.95 -14.96
N THR A 75 -1.25 1.76 -15.31
CA THR A 75 -2.20 1.46 -16.39
C THR A 75 -2.32 2.69 -17.28
N ASN A 76 -2.14 2.53 -18.59
CA ASN A 76 -2.16 3.60 -19.61
C ASN A 76 -3.54 4.29 -19.81
N THR A 77 -4.46 4.12 -18.86
CA THR A 77 -5.88 4.48 -18.91
C THR A 77 -6.35 5.05 -17.58
N GLN A 78 -5.58 5.96 -16.99
CA GLN A 78 -6.09 6.82 -15.92
C GLN A 78 -7.26 7.64 -16.49
N ASN A 79 -8.50 7.27 -16.14
CA ASN A 79 -9.74 7.87 -16.61
C ASN A 79 -9.67 9.41 -16.61
N THR A 80 -9.33 10.00 -17.76
CA THR A 80 -9.26 11.45 -18.06
C THR A 80 -8.11 12.28 -17.46
N GLN A 81 -7.16 11.70 -16.72
CA GLN A 81 -6.07 12.43 -16.03
C GLN A 81 -4.74 12.47 -16.81
N ARG A 82 -4.75 12.27 -18.14
CA ARG A 82 -3.57 12.57 -18.95
C ARG A 82 -3.36 14.09 -18.93
N VAL A 83 -2.29 14.54 -18.27
CA VAL A 83 -1.77 15.90 -18.47
C VAL A 83 -1.45 16.01 -19.96
N LYS A 84 -2.25 16.78 -20.68
CA LYS A 84 -1.93 17.14 -22.06
C LYS A 84 -0.73 18.07 -21.99
N GLU A 85 0.45 17.56 -22.33
CA GLU A 85 1.55 18.41 -22.81
C GLU A 85 1.19 18.96 -24.19
#